data_AF-A0A7Y2EAT4-F1
#
_entry.id   AF-A0A7Y2EAT4-F1
#
_cell.length_a   1.000
_cell.length_b   1.000
_cell.length_c   1.000
_cell.angle_alpha   90.00
_cell.angle_beta   90.00
_cell.angle_gamma   90.00
#
_symmetry.space_group_name_H-M   'P 1'
#
loop_
_entity.id
_entity.type
_entity.pdbx_description
1 polymer ?
#
loop_
_entity_poly.entity_id
_entity_poly.type
_entity_poly.pdbx_seq_one_letter_code
_entity_poly.pdbx_strand_id
1 'polypeptide(L)'
;ASGVLRQSDVPSSFKLKDAMFNGEQQLYKGGSLIVDPKGQVIAGPLLDEEGIISAEIDSQLVLEERQNFDPAGHYFRPDVFSYGINHERQEPKA
;
A
#
# COMPACT_ATOMS: atom_id res chain seq x y z
N ALA A 1 8.71 -3.06 -4.49
CA ALA A 1 7.59 -3.86 -5.05
C ALA A 1 6.99 -4.69 -3.92
N SER A 2 5.68 -4.91 -3.94
CA SER A 2 4.90 -5.50 -2.83
C SER A 2 4.58 -7.00 -2.99
N GLY A 3 5.05 -7.65 -4.06
CA GLY A 3 4.87 -9.09 -4.27
C GLY A 3 5.98 -9.92 -3.64
N VAL A 4 5.84 -11.25 -3.69
CA VAL A 4 6.95 -12.17 -3.41
C VAL A 4 7.65 -12.50 -4.73
N LEU A 5 8.99 -12.41 -4.75
CA LEU A 5 9.79 -12.77 -5.93
C LEU A 5 11.08 -13.47 -5.50
N ARG A 6 11.12 -14.77 -5.74
CA ARG A 6 12.24 -15.66 -5.42
C ARG A 6 13.06 -15.93 -6.67
N GLN A 7 14.31 -16.34 -6.47
CA GLN A 7 15.18 -16.77 -7.56
C GLN A 7 14.61 -17.97 -8.33
N SER A 8 13.82 -18.82 -7.66
CA SER A 8 13.09 -19.94 -8.27
C SER A 8 12.05 -19.50 -9.29
N ASP A 9 11.48 -18.30 -9.11
CA ASP A 9 10.33 -17.83 -9.89
C ASP A 9 10.78 -17.24 -11.24
N VAL A 10 12.08 -16.95 -11.38
CA VAL A 10 12.69 -16.43 -12.61
C VAL A 10 13.34 -17.57 -13.40
N PRO A 11 13.02 -17.75 -14.69
CA PRO A 11 13.62 -18.79 -15.53
C PRO A 11 15.15 -18.71 -15.55
N SER A 12 15.83 -19.86 -15.55
CA SER A 12 17.30 -19.93 -15.65
C SER A 12 17.85 -19.38 -16.96
N SER A 13 17.02 -19.32 -18.02
CA SER A 13 17.37 -18.74 -19.32
C SER A 13 17.41 -17.21 -19.33
N PHE A 14 16.95 -16.55 -18.26
CA PHE A 14 16.94 -15.09 -18.18
C PHE A 14 18.36 -14.54 -17.96
N LYS A 15 18.91 -13.87 -18.98
CA LYS A 15 20.31 -13.44 -19.03
C LYS A 15 20.75 -12.53 -17.88
N LEU A 16 19.82 -11.80 -17.27
CA LEU A 16 20.12 -10.86 -16.19
C LEU A 16 19.82 -11.43 -14.81
N LYS A 17 19.48 -12.73 -14.68
CA LYS A 17 19.06 -13.33 -13.40
C LYS A 17 20.11 -13.13 -12.30
N ASP A 18 21.37 -13.46 -12.55
CA ASP A 18 22.40 -13.34 -11.51
C ASP A 18 22.65 -11.88 -11.11
N ALA A 19 22.67 -10.97 -12.09
CA ALA A 19 22.79 -9.54 -11.84
C ALA A 19 21.57 -8.96 -11.11
N MET A 20 20.37 -9.48 -11.40
CA MET A 20 19.12 -9.05 -10.80
C MET A 20 19.06 -9.40 -9.32
N PHE A 21 19.52 -10.60 -8.94
CA PHE A 21 19.48 -11.10 -7.56
C PHE A 21 20.74 -10.74 -6.74
N ASN A 22 21.88 -10.46 -7.38
CA ASN A 22 23.14 -10.07 -6.72
C ASN A 22 23.53 -10.99 -5.53
N GLY A 23 23.30 -12.30 -5.68
CA GLY A 23 23.58 -13.31 -4.64
C GLY A 23 22.46 -13.50 -3.59
N GLU A 24 21.39 -12.72 -3.63
CA GLU A 24 20.21 -12.91 -2.78
C GLU A 24 19.29 -14.00 -3.35
N GLN A 25 18.64 -14.78 -2.47
CA GLN A 25 17.69 -15.80 -2.90
C GLN A 25 16.31 -15.23 -3.25
N GLN A 26 16.02 -14.00 -2.82
CA GLN A 26 14.71 -13.40 -2.92
C GLN A 26 14.83 -11.89 -2.96
N LEU A 27 14.16 -11.26 -3.93
CA LEU A 27 14.22 -9.82 -4.17
C LEU A 27 13.09 -9.06 -3.51
N TYR A 28 11.90 -9.66 -3.48
CA TYR A 28 10.72 -9.06 -2.85
C TYR A 28 10.09 -10.04 -1.88
N LYS A 29 9.66 -9.52 -0.73
CA LYS A 29 9.21 -10.31 0.42
C LYS A 29 7.70 -10.28 0.65
N GLY A 30 6.93 -9.77 -0.29
CA GLY A 30 5.51 -9.53 -0.05
C GLY A 30 5.33 -8.37 0.92
N GLY A 31 4.58 -8.61 1.99
CA GLY A 31 4.26 -7.63 3.03
C GLY A 31 2.82 -7.12 2.95
N SER A 32 1.91 -7.87 2.35
CA SER A 32 0.47 -7.55 2.43
C SER A 32 0.02 -7.55 3.89
N LEU A 33 -0.69 -6.52 4.31
CA LEU A 33 -1.27 -6.41 5.65
C LEU A 33 -2.58 -5.60 5.61
N ILE A 34 -3.38 -5.70 6.66
CA ILE A 34 -4.60 -4.92 6.86
C ILE A 34 -4.41 -4.11 8.16
N VAL A 35 -4.68 -2.81 8.09
CA VAL A 35 -4.61 -1.88 9.23
C VAL A 35 -6.00 -1.31 9.49
N ASP A 36 -6.41 -1.26 10.75
CA ASP A 36 -7.68 -0.65 11.15
C ASP A 36 -7.60 0.89 11.24
N PRO A 37 -8.73 1.61 11.43
CA PRO A 37 -8.73 3.07 11.57
C PRO A 37 -7.94 3.61 12.78
N LYS A 38 -7.66 2.77 13.79
CA LYS A 38 -6.83 3.12 14.96
C LYS A 38 -5.33 2.99 14.67
N GLY A 39 -4.96 2.55 13.46
CA GLY A 39 -3.58 2.31 13.06
C GLY A 39 -3.03 0.96 13.51
N GLN A 40 -3.88 0.02 13.94
CA GLN A 40 -3.46 -1.30 14.39
C GLN A 40 -3.45 -2.30 13.23
N VAL A 41 -2.43 -3.15 13.15
CA VAL A 41 -2.38 -4.23 12.17
C VAL A 41 -3.33 -5.35 12.62
N ILE A 42 -4.36 -5.62 11.83
CA ILE A 42 -5.40 -6.63 12.13
C ILE A 42 -5.28 -7.91 11.29
N ALA A 43 -4.45 -7.90 10.25
CA ALA A 43 -4.02 -9.11 9.54
C ALA A 43 -2.68 -8.87 8.84
N GLY A 44 -1.84 -9.91 8.74
CA GLY A 44 -0.48 -9.81 8.20
C GLY A 44 0.53 -9.19 9.20
N PRO A 45 1.70 -8.72 8.73
CA PRO A 45 2.15 -8.76 7.34
C PRO A 45 2.46 -10.18 6.87
N LEU A 46 2.02 -10.51 5.66
CA LEU A 46 2.37 -11.77 5.01
C LEU A 46 3.74 -11.63 4.35
N LEU A 47 4.77 -12.21 4.96
CA LEU A 47 6.17 -12.07 4.54
C LEU A 47 6.71 -13.40 4.01
N ASP A 48 7.52 -13.33 2.96
CA ASP A 48 8.26 -14.46 2.37
C ASP A 48 7.39 -15.62 1.82
N GLU A 49 6.06 -15.49 1.89
CA GLU A 49 5.10 -16.49 1.45
C GLU A 49 3.96 -15.90 0.61
N GLU A 50 3.37 -16.76 -0.21
CA GLU A 50 2.15 -16.45 -0.96
C GLU A 50 0.95 -16.91 -0.16
N GLY A 51 -0.12 -16.11 -0.14
CA GLY A 51 -1.30 -16.45 0.65
C GLY A 51 -2.36 -15.37 0.62
N ILE A 52 -3.47 -15.68 1.29
CA ILE A 52 -4.61 -14.78 1.46
C ILE A 52 -4.67 -14.38 2.93
N ILE A 53 -4.68 -13.08 3.19
CA ILE A 53 -5.03 -12.52 4.50
C ILE A 53 -6.46 -12.00 4.45
N SER A 54 -7.21 -12.21 5.53
CA SER A 54 -8.59 -11.75 5.67
C SER A 54 -8.82 -11.22 7.08
N ALA A 55 -9.65 -10.21 7.20
CA ALA A 55 -10.10 -9.65 8.49
C ALA A 55 -11.58 -9.30 8.42
N GLU A 56 -12.27 -9.39 9.55
CA GLU A 56 -13.60 -8.81 9.71
C GLU A 56 -13.47 -7.32 10.00
N ILE A 57 -14.35 -6.52 9.40
CA ILE A 57 -14.29 -5.06 9.50
C ILE A 57 -15.55 -4.57 10.20
N ASP A 58 -15.36 -3.84 11.29
CA ASP A 58 -16.42 -3.02 11.89
C ASP A 58 -16.35 -1.60 11.32
N SER A 59 -17.35 -1.23 10.52
CA SER A 59 -17.45 0.10 9.92
C SER A 59 -17.67 1.22 10.94
N GLN A 60 -18.17 0.92 12.15
CA GLN A 60 -18.38 1.94 13.19
C GLN A 60 -17.06 2.57 13.64
N LEU A 61 -15.96 1.82 13.61
CA LEU A 61 -14.63 2.31 13.97
C LEU A 61 -14.19 3.52 13.11
N VAL A 62 -14.66 3.61 11.87
CA VAL A 62 -14.36 4.77 11.00
C VAL A 62 -15.03 6.04 11.54
N LEU A 63 -16.26 5.94 12.02
CA LEU A 63 -16.99 7.07 12.59
C LEU A 63 -16.38 7.48 13.94
N GLU A 64 -16.03 6.50 14.77
CA GLU A 64 -15.34 6.73 16.05
C GLU A 64 -14.01 7.46 15.86
N GLU A 65 -13.14 6.96 14.98
CA GLU A 65 -11.82 7.57 14.76
C GLU A 65 -11.90 8.89 14.00
N ARG A 66 -12.90 9.10 13.15
CA ARG A 66 -13.16 10.42 12.57
C ARG A 66 -13.63 11.42 13.61
N GLN A 67 -14.46 11.00 14.58
CA GLN A 67 -14.83 11.85 15.72
C GLN A 67 -13.62 12.20 16.58
N ASN A 68 -12.67 11.27 16.72
CA ASN A 68 -11.39 11.50 17.40
C ASN A 68 -10.49 12.48 16.62
N PHE A 69 -10.40 12.35 15.29
CA PHE A 69 -9.60 13.23 14.43
C PHE A 69 -10.16 13.36 13.00
N ASP A 70 -10.66 14.55 12.64
CA ASP A 70 -11.17 14.86 11.29
C ASP A 70 -10.38 16.01 10.62
N PRO A 71 -9.22 15.74 9.99
CA PRO A 71 -8.37 16.76 9.38
C PRO A 71 -8.98 17.43 8.13
N ALA A 72 -9.90 16.75 7.44
CA ALA A 72 -10.59 17.29 6.26
C ALA A 72 -11.92 17.98 6.60
N GLY A 73 -12.44 17.78 7.82
CA GLY A 73 -13.68 18.38 8.33
C GLY A 73 -13.42 19.44 9.39
N HIS A 74 -13.75 19.16 10.65
CA HIS A 74 -13.74 20.16 11.73
C HIS A 74 -12.36 20.80 11.97
N TYR A 75 -11.27 20.06 11.75
CA TYR A 75 -9.91 20.59 11.90
C TYR A 75 -9.36 21.25 10.63
N PHE A 76 -10.15 21.28 9.55
CA PHE A 76 -9.73 21.95 8.32
C PHE A 76 -9.66 23.47 8.54
N ARG A 77 -8.57 24.09 8.09
CA ARG A 77 -8.30 25.54 8.17
C ARG A 77 -8.37 26.16 6.76
N PRO A 78 -9.57 26.36 6.19
CA PRO A 78 -9.73 26.93 4.85
C PRO A 78 -9.20 28.37 4.74
N ASP A 79 -9.05 29.06 5.85
CA ASP A 79 -8.46 30.39 5.97
C ASP A 79 -6.93 30.38 5.83
N VAL A 80 -6.28 29.23 5.99
CA VAL A 80 -4.82 29.07 5.86
C VAL A 80 -4.47 28.25 4.62
N PHE A 81 -5.16 27.13 4.39
CA PHE A 81 -4.88 26.20 3.30
C PHE A 81 -6.11 26.04 2.42
N SER A 82 -5.92 26.13 1.10
CA SER A 82 -6.92 25.78 0.10
C SER A 82 -6.38 24.74 -0.86
N TYR A 83 -7.26 23.83 -1.28
CA TYR A 83 -6.97 22.79 -2.26
C TYR A 83 -8.08 22.76 -3.30
N GLY A 84 -7.72 22.57 -4.56
CA GLY A 84 -8.66 22.44 -5.67
C GLY A 84 -8.12 21.43 -6.69
N ILE A 85 -9.03 20.68 -7.31
CA ILE A 85 -8.69 19.70 -8.34
C ILE A 85 -9.16 20.23 -9.69
N ASN A 86 -8.28 20.23 -10.68
CA ASN A 86 -8.70 20.39 -12.07
C ASN A 86 -9.14 19.03 -12.62
N HIS A 87 -10.44 18.88 -12.86
CA HIS A 87 -11.04 17.65 -13.43
C HIS A 87 -11.10 17.66 -14.96
N GLU A 88 -10.63 18.71 -15.62
CA GLU A 88 -10.57 18.76 -17.09
C GLU A 88 -9.51 17.79 -17.62
N ARG A 89 -9.89 16.99 -18.62
CA ARG A 89 -8.95 16.19 -19.41
C ARG A 89 -7.94 17.13 -20.06
N GLN A 90 -6.67 16.97 -19.72
CA GLN A 90 -5.58 17.72 -20.32
C GLN A 90 -5.09 17.00 -21.58
N GLU A 91 -4.98 17.74 -22.69
CA GLU A 91 -4.37 17.23 -23.92
C GLU A 91 -2.85 17.51 -23.91
N PRO A 92 -2.02 16.62 -24.49
CA PRO A 92 -0.60 16.87 -24.64
C PRO A 92 -0.37 18.18 -25.42
N LYS A 93 0.52 19.04 -24.92
CA LYS A 93 0.98 20.18 -25.74
C LYS A 93 1.85 19.65 -26.87
N ALA A 94 1.53 20.06 -28.10
CA ALA A 94 2.33 19.81 -29.29
C ALA A 94 3.73 20.43 -29.19
#